data_AF-A0AAT9HRH1-F1
#
_entry.id   AF-A0AAT9HRH1-F1
#
_cell.length_a   1.000
_cell.length_b   1.000
_cell.length_c   1.000
_cell.angle_alpha   90.00
_cell.angle_beta   90.00
_cell.angle_gamma   90.00
#
_symmetry.space_group_name_H-M   'P 1'
#
loop_
_entity.id
_entity.type
_entity.pdbx_description
1 polymer ?
#
loop_
_entity_poly.entity_id
_entity_poly.type
_entity_poly.pdbx_seq_one_letter_code
_entity_poly.pdbx_strand_id
1 'polypeptide(L)'
;MHRHALPVLAGHGFPATLFVSTGWLRGPYDNGGGPGTMLDWDQVRELAGAGVEIGGHSHSHPQLDRLDDDRLRTELILCKEIVSDQLGTVPASFAYPYGYSSRRVRRAVRETGYAQALAVGNSLARRAQGPYALRRVTVRRTTSDAEFARLVEGRSLARAFARDRALTKGYAMVRRVRQARDRIGRPDD
;
A
#
# COMPACT_ATOMS: atom_id res chain seq x y z
N MET A 1 -14.76 0.05 4.32
CA MET A 1 -14.17 -0.66 5.47
C MET A 1 -15.09 -0.51 6.67
N HIS A 2 -15.13 0.66 7.31
CA HIS A 2 -15.90 0.99 8.51
C HIS A 2 -17.33 0.39 8.58
N ARG A 3 -18.24 0.81 7.70
CA ARG A 3 -19.66 0.39 7.73
C ARG A 3 -19.92 -1.11 7.49
N HIS A 4 -19.09 -1.79 6.71
CA HIS A 4 -19.42 -3.13 6.17
C HIS A 4 -18.43 -4.23 6.55
N ALA A 5 -17.13 -3.94 6.55
CA ALA A 5 -16.11 -4.93 6.81
C ALA A 5 -15.82 -5.08 8.30
N LEU A 6 -15.77 -3.97 9.05
CA LEU A 6 -15.45 -4.00 10.48
C LEU A 6 -16.40 -4.90 11.29
N PRO A 7 -17.74 -4.82 11.15
CA PRO A 7 -18.63 -5.65 11.96
C PRO A 7 -18.44 -7.15 11.69
N VAL A 8 -18.19 -7.53 10.44
CA VAL A 8 -17.96 -8.92 10.04
C VAL A 8 -16.61 -9.42 10.59
N LEU A 9 -15.55 -8.63 10.43
CA LEU A 9 -14.22 -8.98 10.97
C LEU A 9 -14.25 -9.13 12.49
N ALA A 10 -14.89 -8.19 13.18
CA ALA A 10 -15.04 -8.22 14.63
C ALA A 10 -15.88 -9.43 15.10
N GLY A 11 -16.98 -9.73 14.41
CA GLY A 11 -17.83 -10.89 14.72
C GLY A 11 -17.10 -12.24 14.60
N HIS A 12 -16.04 -12.31 13.80
CA HIS A 12 -15.19 -13.49 13.66
C HIS A 12 -13.85 -13.40 14.42
N GLY A 13 -13.59 -12.32 15.15
CA GLY A 13 -12.32 -12.10 15.85
C GLY A 13 -11.10 -12.00 14.91
N PHE A 14 -11.30 -11.61 13.65
CA PHE A 14 -10.23 -11.51 12.67
C PHE A 14 -9.50 -10.17 12.76
N PRO A 15 -8.17 -10.17 12.91
CA PRO A 15 -7.38 -8.94 12.86
C PRO A 15 -7.34 -8.41 11.42
N ALA A 16 -7.21 -7.09 11.29
CA ALA A 16 -7.06 -6.43 10.00
C ALA A 16 -6.12 -5.23 10.09
N THR A 17 -5.49 -4.92 8.96
CA THR A 17 -4.69 -3.70 8.78
C THR A 17 -5.31 -2.86 7.68
N LEU A 18 -5.52 -1.57 7.95
CA LEU A 18 -5.94 -0.57 6.98
C LEU A 18 -4.74 0.34 6.65
N PHE A 19 -4.33 0.37 5.38
CA PHE A 19 -3.29 1.29 4.91
C PHE A 19 -3.93 2.56 4.36
N VAL A 20 -3.62 3.71 4.96
CA VAL A 20 -4.27 4.99 4.61
C VAL A 20 -3.34 5.92 3.85
N SER A 21 -3.85 6.53 2.79
CA SER A 21 -3.20 7.68 2.15
C SER A 21 -3.73 8.94 2.82
N THR A 22 -2.90 9.60 3.64
CA THR A 22 -3.40 10.60 4.60
C THR A 22 -4.02 11.82 3.92
N GLY A 23 -3.55 12.18 2.73
CA GLY A 23 -4.10 13.26 1.93
C GLY A 23 -5.36 12.90 1.14
N TRP A 24 -5.80 11.64 1.18
CA TRP A 24 -7.07 11.22 0.57
C TRP A 24 -8.17 10.99 1.59
N LEU A 25 -7.85 11.01 2.89
CA LEU A 25 -8.86 10.95 3.95
C LEU A 25 -9.56 12.30 4.05
N ARG A 26 -10.88 12.28 4.23
CA ARG A 26 -11.66 13.50 4.42
C ARG A 26 -11.23 14.15 5.73
N GLY A 27 -11.01 15.47 5.70
CA GLY A 27 -10.63 16.25 6.87
C GLY A 27 -9.49 17.23 6.57
N PRO A 28 -8.69 17.62 7.58
CA PRO A 28 -7.78 18.77 7.49
C PRO A 28 -6.58 18.58 6.54
N TYR A 29 -6.27 17.34 6.15
CA TYR A 29 -5.16 17.03 5.25
C TYR A 29 -5.62 16.63 3.84
N ASP A 30 -6.93 16.66 3.58
CA ASP A 30 -7.50 16.26 2.29
C ASP A 30 -6.97 17.16 1.17
N ASN A 31 -6.34 16.54 0.16
CA ASN A 31 -5.80 17.21 -1.02
C ASN A 31 -6.68 17.03 -2.27
N GLY A 32 -7.87 16.45 -2.13
CA GLY A 32 -8.81 16.22 -3.23
C GLY A 32 -8.43 15.11 -4.20
N GLY A 33 -7.34 14.36 -3.93
CA GLY A 33 -6.90 13.25 -4.78
C GLY A 33 -7.61 11.92 -4.52
N GLY A 34 -8.38 11.83 -3.43
CA GLY A 34 -9.09 10.63 -3.03
C GLY A 34 -10.32 10.32 -3.90
N PRO A 35 -10.69 9.03 -4.04
CA PRO A 35 -11.99 8.64 -4.59
C PRO A 35 -13.17 9.30 -3.84
N GLY A 36 -14.35 9.39 -4.46
CA GLY A 36 -15.50 10.12 -3.88
C GLY A 36 -16.08 9.56 -2.56
N THR A 37 -15.66 8.38 -2.09
CA THR A 37 -16.15 7.77 -0.84
C THR A 37 -14.98 7.34 0.06
N MET A 38 -14.15 8.30 0.45
CA MET A 38 -13.06 8.07 1.40
C MET A 38 -13.54 8.18 2.85
N LEU A 39 -12.84 7.45 3.73
CA LEU A 39 -13.02 7.56 5.18
C LEU A 39 -12.63 8.97 5.64
N ASP A 40 -13.24 9.42 6.73
CA ASP A 40 -12.74 10.55 7.52
C ASP A 40 -11.90 10.06 8.72
N TRP A 41 -11.28 10.99 9.43
CA TRP A 41 -10.43 10.67 10.58
C TRP A 41 -11.20 10.14 11.79
N ASP A 42 -12.46 10.52 11.98
CA ASP A 42 -13.29 9.98 13.07
C ASP A 42 -13.52 8.47 12.84
N GLN A 43 -13.88 8.08 11.62
CA GLN A 43 -14.01 6.68 11.22
C GLN A 43 -12.68 5.91 11.32
N VAL A 44 -11.54 6.54 11.01
CA VAL A 44 -10.22 5.92 11.18
C VAL A 44 -9.90 5.69 12.67
N ARG A 45 -10.25 6.63 13.55
CA ARG A 45 -10.10 6.45 15.01
C ARG A 45 -11.01 5.35 15.55
N GLU A 46 -12.25 5.29 15.09
CA GLU A 46 -13.17 4.20 15.46
C GLU A 46 -12.64 2.82 15.02
N LEU A 47 -12.06 2.74 13.83
CA LEU A 47 -11.40 1.52 13.35
C LEU A 47 -10.21 1.12 14.24
N ALA A 48 -9.34 2.09 14.57
CA ALA A 48 -8.21 1.86 15.46
C ALA A 48 -8.66 1.40 16.86
N GLY A 49 -9.68 2.06 17.43
CA GLY A 49 -10.27 1.70 18.72
C GLY A 49 -10.91 0.31 18.73
N ALA A 50 -11.37 -0.18 17.56
CA ALA A 50 -11.87 -1.54 17.38
C ALA A 50 -10.78 -2.59 17.10
N GLY A 51 -9.49 -2.22 17.21
CA GLY A 51 -8.37 -3.15 17.06
C GLY A 51 -7.86 -3.34 15.62
N VAL A 52 -8.28 -2.50 14.67
CA VAL A 52 -7.70 -2.47 13.32
C VAL A 52 -6.35 -1.74 13.36
N GLU A 53 -5.29 -2.38 12.87
CA GLU A 53 -4.00 -1.69 12.69
C GLU A 53 -4.12 -0.62 11.60
N ILE A 54 -3.67 0.61 11.87
CA ILE A 54 -3.58 1.66 10.85
C ILE A 54 -2.13 1.80 10.39
N GLY A 55 -1.89 1.45 9.12
CA GLY A 55 -0.59 1.57 8.46
C GLY A 55 -0.55 2.73 7.45
N GLY A 56 0.66 3.08 6.99
CA GLY A 56 0.86 4.15 6.02
C GLY A 56 0.68 3.71 4.57
N HIS A 57 0.17 4.59 3.71
CA HIS A 57 0.08 4.42 2.25
C HIS A 57 0.51 5.68 1.48
N SER A 58 1.52 6.37 2.02
CA SER A 58 2.00 7.70 1.61
C SER A 58 0.98 8.82 1.85
N HIS A 59 1.36 10.07 1.60
CA HIS A 59 0.45 11.19 1.78
C HIS A 59 -0.50 11.36 0.58
N SER A 60 0.04 11.50 -0.64
CA SER A 60 -0.73 11.79 -1.85
C SER A 60 -0.91 10.60 -2.82
N HIS A 61 -0.50 9.40 -2.40
CA HIS A 61 -0.53 8.17 -3.20
C HIS A 61 0.21 8.26 -4.58
N PRO A 62 1.42 8.84 -4.68
CA PRO A 62 2.16 8.87 -5.94
C PRO A 62 2.88 7.55 -6.21
N GLN A 63 3.36 7.37 -7.44
CA GLN A 63 4.33 6.31 -7.75
C GLN A 63 5.69 6.67 -7.12
N LEU A 64 5.96 6.16 -5.92
CA LEU A 64 7.12 6.52 -5.10
C LEU A 64 8.48 6.36 -5.81
N ASP A 65 8.62 5.39 -6.71
CA ASP A 65 9.88 5.17 -7.43
C ASP A 65 10.16 6.20 -8.55
N ARG A 66 9.19 7.06 -8.86
CA ARG A 66 9.29 8.18 -9.81
C ARG A 66 9.65 9.52 -9.16
N LEU A 67 9.55 9.62 -7.84
CA LEU A 67 9.91 10.83 -7.11
C LEU A 67 11.43 10.93 -6.98
N ASP A 68 11.95 12.14 -6.88
CA ASP A 68 13.28 12.38 -6.32
C ASP A 68 13.33 11.98 -4.83
N ASP A 69 14.50 12.11 -4.20
CA ASP A 69 14.70 11.66 -2.83
C ASP A 69 13.97 12.54 -1.81
N ASP A 70 13.88 13.84 -2.04
CA ASP A 70 13.24 14.78 -1.11
C ASP A 70 11.73 14.59 -1.12
N ARG A 71 11.10 14.55 -2.30
CA ARG A 71 9.66 14.29 -2.43
C ARG A 71 9.29 12.89 -1.92
N LEU A 72 10.14 11.89 -2.14
CA LEU A 72 9.94 10.56 -1.57
C LEU A 72 9.93 10.61 -0.04
N ARG A 73 10.90 11.29 0.58
CA ARG A 73 10.94 11.42 2.05
C ARG A 73 9.74 12.18 2.58
N THR A 74 9.37 13.29 1.96
CA THR A 74 8.20 14.09 2.34
C THR A 74 6.91 13.24 2.33
N GLU A 75 6.68 12.45 1.28
CA GLU A 75 5.52 11.54 1.19
C GLU A 75 5.45 10.53 2.33
N LEU A 76 6.59 10.02 2.78
CA LEU A 76 6.68 9.00 3.81
C LEU A 76 6.58 9.59 5.21
N ILE A 77 7.26 10.71 5.45
CA ILE A 77 7.31 11.42 6.73
C ILE A 77 5.96 12.03 7.05
N LEU A 78 5.37 12.82 6.14
CA LEU A 78 4.05 13.43 6.35
C LEU A 78 2.99 12.36 6.66
N CYS A 79 3.00 11.24 5.92
CA CYS A 79 2.09 10.13 6.19
C CYS A 79 2.27 9.57 7.60
N LYS A 80 3.52 9.36 8.04
CA LYS A 80 3.82 8.82 9.37
C LYS A 80 3.42 9.79 10.47
N GLU A 81 3.78 11.07 10.35
CA GLU A 81 3.50 12.11 11.33
C GLU A 81 2.00 12.32 11.47
N ILE A 82 1.27 12.50 10.37
CA ILE A 82 -0.18 12.68 10.41
C ILE A 82 -0.88 11.49 11.07
N VAL A 83 -0.52 10.24 10.73
CA VAL A 83 -1.11 9.06 11.39
C VAL A 83 -0.78 9.04 12.88
N SER A 84 0.46 9.41 13.25
CA SER A 84 0.90 9.46 14.65
C SER A 84 0.13 10.50 15.44
N ASP A 85 -0.06 11.69 14.88
CA ASP A 85 -0.81 12.79 15.51
C ASP A 85 -2.29 12.46 15.68
N GLN A 86 -2.89 11.80 14.68
CA GLN A 86 -4.31 11.49 14.68
C GLN A 86 -4.69 10.35 15.61
N LEU A 87 -3.76 9.43 15.90
CA LEU A 87 -4.01 8.18 16.64
C LEU A 87 -3.24 8.08 17.96
N GLY A 88 -2.23 8.93 18.19
CA GLY A 88 -1.32 8.82 19.34
C GLY A 88 -0.36 7.63 19.25
N THR A 89 -0.27 6.95 18.11
CA THR A 89 0.58 5.77 17.90
C THR A 89 1.30 5.83 16.56
N VAL A 90 2.57 5.43 16.54
CA VAL A 90 3.37 5.41 15.31
C VAL A 90 2.99 4.21 14.44
N PRO A 91 2.67 4.40 13.14
CA PRO A 91 2.32 3.28 12.26
C PRO A 91 3.53 2.35 12.03
N ALA A 92 3.34 1.05 12.29
CA ALA A 92 4.41 0.06 12.15
C ALA A 92 4.56 -0.47 10.71
N SER A 93 3.47 -0.48 9.94
CA SER A 93 3.43 -1.06 8.60
C SER A 93 3.16 -0.02 7.51
N PHE A 94 3.65 -0.31 6.31
CA PHE A 94 3.45 0.51 5.13
C PHE A 94 2.98 -0.33 3.93
N ALA A 95 2.15 0.19 3.05
CA ALA A 95 1.90 -0.41 1.74
C ALA A 95 2.40 0.52 0.64
N TYR A 96 3.08 -0.01 -0.38
CA TYR A 96 3.54 0.82 -1.49
C TYR A 96 2.37 1.15 -2.43
N PRO A 97 2.10 2.44 -2.75
CA PRO A 97 1.16 2.82 -3.80
C PRO A 97 1.46 2.05 -5.09
N TYR A 98 0.43 1.46 -5.69
CA TYR A 98 0.53 0.58 -6.87
C TYR A 98 1.45 -0.65 -6.73
N GLY A 99 2.03 -0.90 -5.55
CA GLY A 99 2.96 -2.01 -5.28
C GLY A 99 4.41 -1.78 -5.71
N TYR A 100 4.75 -0.63 -6.29
CA TYR A 100 6.10 -0.35 -6.79
C TYR A 100 7.08 -0.06 -5.66
N SER A 101 8.08 -0.92 -5.52
CA SER A 101 9.01 -0.94 -4.38
C SER A 101 10.45 -1.16 -4.84
N SER A 102 11.04 -0.16 -5.51
CA SER A 102 12.45 -0.22 -5.89
C SER A 102 13.36 -0.32 -4.64
N ARG A 103 14.62 -0.74 -4.79
CA ARG A 103 15.57 -0.79 -3.66
C ARG A 103 15.68 0.55 -2.93
N ARG A 104 15.70 1.66 -3.68
CA ARG A 104 15.70 3.04 -3.16
C ARG A 104 14.47 3.32 -2.30
N VAL A 105 13.28 2.99 -2.81
CA VAL A 105 12.01 3.19 -2.07
C VAL A 105 11.94 2.34 -0.80
N ARG A 106 12.36 1.07 -0.86
CA ARG A 106 12.40 0.20 0.32
C ARG A 106 13.34 0.72 1.39
N ARG A 107 14.50 1.26 1.00
CA ARG A 107 15.45 1.88 1.91
C ARG A 107 14.85 3.13 2.57
N ALA A 108 14.23 4.02 1.78
CA ALA A 108 13.57 5.22 2.32
C ALA A 108 12.48 4.86 3.34
N VAL A 109 11.62 3.87 3.04
CA VAL A 109 10.57 3.40 3.99
C VAL A 109 11.18 2.88 5.29
N ARG A 110 12.28 2.13 5.22
CA ARG A 110 13.03 1.67 6.39
C ARG A 110 13.60 2.85 7.19
N GLU A 111 14.23 3.81 6.52
CA GLU A 111 14.86 4.99 7.14
C GLU A 111 13.83 5.91 7.79
N THR A 112 12.61 6.02 7.25
CA THR A 112 11.48 6.72 7.89
C THR A 112 11.00 6.02 9.17
N GLY A 113 11.39 4.76 9.40
CA GLY A 113 11.12 4.03 10.64
C GLY A 113 9.89 3.12 10.61
N TYR A 114 9.37 2.76 9.43
CA TYR A 114 8.41 1.66 9.33
C TYR A 114 9.11 0.32 9.60
N ALA A 115 8.45 -0.59 10.32
CA ALA A 115 9.00 -1.90 10.66
C ALA A 115 8.85 -2.91 9.50
N GLN A 116 7.79 -2.78 8.70
CA GLN A 116 7.51 -3.65 7.57
C GLN A 116 6.80 -2.91 6.44
N ALA A 117 6.89 -3.45 5.22
CA ALA A 117 6.21 -2.89 4.07
C ALA A 117 5.73 -3.94 3.07
N LEU A 118 4.53 -3.73 2.54
CA LEU A 118 3.79 -4.66 1.70
C LEU A 118 3.79 -4.22 0.24
N ALA A 119 4.21 -5.14 -0.64
CA ALA A 119 4.20 -4.98 -2.08
C ALA A 119 3.06 -5.77 -2.74
N VAL A 120 2.71 -5.41 -3.97
CA VAL A 120 1.80 -6.21 -4.80
C VAL A 120 2.62 -7.27 -5.52
N GLY A 121 2.33 -8.53 -5.25
CA GLY A 121 3.05 -9.66 -5.84
C GLY A 121 2.18 -10.87 -6.19
N ASN A 122 0.90 -10.86 -5.79
CA ASN A 122 -0.06 -11.94 -6.01
C ASN A 122 0.52 -13.34 -5.73
N SER A 123 1.15 -13.43 -4.56
CA SER A 123 1.74 -14.66 -4.02
C SER A 123 1.87 -14.54 -2.50
N LEU A 124 1.96 -15.68 -1.82
CA LEU A 124 2.19 -15.70 -0.37
C LEU A 124 3.55 -15.09 -0.02
N ALA A 125 3.58 -14.35 1.09
CA ALA A 125 4.81 -13.80 1.66
C ALA A 125 5.76 -14.94 2.06
N ARG A 126 7.07 -14.70 1.90
CA ARG A 126 8.13 -15.64 2.30
C ARG A 126 9.18 -14.90 3.10
N ARG A 127 9.72 -15.52 4.17
CA ARG A 127 10.76 -14.93 5.03
C ARG A 127 11.98 -14.42 4.23
N ALA A 128 12.40 -15.14 3.20
CA ALA A 128 13.52 -14.77 2.34
C ALA A 128 13.36 -13.43 1.59
N GLN A 129 12.15 -12.86 1.52
CA GLN A 129 11.89 -11.56 0.89
C GLN A 129 12.31 -10.38 1.80
N GLY A 130 12.50 -10.64 3.09
CA GLY A 130 12.65 -9.59 4.11
C GLY A 130 11.33 -8.85 4.39
N PRO A 131 11.32 -7.95 5.40
CA PRO A 131 10.09 -7.32 5.88
C PRO A 131 9.59 -6.19 4.99
N TYR A 132 10.42 -5.66 4.07
CA TYR A 132 10.11 -4.47 3.27
C TYR A 132 9.57 -4.76 1.87
N ALA A 133 9.21 -6.01 1.57
CA ALA A 133 8.60 -6.39 0.31
C ALA A 133 7.65 -7.59 0.46
N LEU A 134 6.92 -7.62 1.57
CA LEU A 134 5.96 -8.69 1.88
C LEU A 134 4.89 -8.73 0.80
N ARG A 135 4.71 -9.89 0.17
CA ARG A 135 3.75 -10.05 -0.91
C ARG A 135 2.36 -10.32 -0.37
N ARG A 136 1.38 -9.70 -1.01
CA ARG A 136 -0.04 -9.94 -0.78
C ARG A 136 -0.67 -10.69 -1.95
N VAL A 137 -1.82 -11.29 -1.66
CA VAL A 137 -2.72 -11.88 -2.65
C VAL A 137 -3.94 -10.99 -2.77
N THR A 138 -4.26 -10.54 -3.99
CA THR A 138 -5.43 -9.69 -4.23
C THR A 138 -6.71 -10.53 -4.26
N VAL A 139 -7.66 -10.21 -3.39
CA VAL A 139 -9.05 -10.68 -3.50
C VAL A 139 -9.82 -9.68 -4.37
N ARG A 140 -10.55 -10.17 -5.37
CA ARG A 140 -11.33 -9.35 -6.31
C ARG A 140 -12.82 -9.50 -6.03
N ARG A 141 -13.62 -8.60 -6.59
CA ARG A 141 -15.09 -8.76 -6.67
C ARG A 141 -15.51 -10.09 -7.32
N THR A 142 -14.70 -10.61 -8.24
CA THR A 142 -14.98 -11.87 -8.95
C THR A 142 -14.37 -13.11 -8.30
N THR A 143 -13.67 -12.96 -7.17
CA THR A 143 -13.09 -14.10 -6.46
C THR A 143 -14.21 -14.87 -5.77
N SER A 144 -14.48 -16.09 -6.24
CA SER A 144 -15.44 -17.00 -5.59
C SER A 144 -14.86 -17.61 -4.32
N ASP A 145 -15.71 -18.16 -3.44
CA ASP A 145 -15.27 -18.83 -2.20
C ASP A 145 -14.30 -19.97 -2.48
N ALA A 146 -14.56 -20.76 -3.52
CA ALA A 146 -13.68 -21.85 -3.94
C ALA A 146 -12.32 -21.33 -4.45
N GLU A 147 -12.30 -20.17 -5.12
CA GLU A 147 -11.04 -19.54 -5.49
C GLU A 147 -10.32 -18.97 -4.27
N PHE A 148 -11.03 -18.27 -3.38
CA PHE A 148 -10.51 -17.73 -2.14
C PHE A 148 -9.83 -18.81 -1.29
N ALA A 149 -10.48 -19.96 -1.09
CA ALA A 149 -9.90 -21.09 -0.35
C ALA A 149 -8.55 -21.52 -0.96
N ARG A 150 -8.50 -21.72 -2.29
CA ARG A 150 -7.26 -22.06 -3.01
C ARG A 150 -6.17 -20.99 -2.83
N LEU A 151 -6.55 -19.72 -2.88
CA LEU A 151 -5.61 -18.60 -2.71
C LEU A 151 -4.95 -18.61 -1.32
N VAL A 152 -5.74 -18.82 -0.27
CA VAL A 152 -5.27 -18.88 1.12
C VAL A 152 -4.33 -20.08 1.34
N GLU A 153 -4.63 -21.22 0.73
CA GLU A 153 -3.78 -22.42 0.78
C GLU A 153 -2.53 -22.32 -0.13
N GLY A 154 -2.36 -21.19 -0.84
CA GLY A 154 -1.26 -20.99 -1.78
C GLY A 154 -1.36 -21.82 -3.07
N ARG A 155 -2.50 -22.46 -3.32
CA ARG A 155 -2.75 -23.27 -4.50
C ARG A 155 -3.16 -22.40 -5.69
N SER A 156 -2.77 -22.82 -6.89
CA SER A 156 -3.17 -22.20 -8.16
C SER A 156 -2.84 -20.70 -8.33
N LEU A 157 -2.04 -20.08 -7.45
CA LEU A 157 -1.67 -18.66 -7.50
C LEU A 157 -1.09 -18.23 -8.85
N ALA A 158 -0.25 -19.07 -9.45
CA ALA A 158 0.36 -18.78 -10.74
C ALA A 158 -0.70 -18.68 -11.86
N ARG A 159 -1.70 -19.57 -11.84
CA ARG A 159 -2.79 -19.60 -12.82
C ARG A 159 -3.77 -18.45 -12.58
N ALA A 160 -4.19 -18.25 -11.33
CA ALA A 160 -5.14 -17.21 -10.93
C ALA A 160 -4.66 -15.79 -11.30
N PHE A 161 -3.34 -15.56 -11.27
CA PHE A 161 -2.75 -14.26 -11.58
C PHE A 161 -1.83 -14.27 -12.81
N ALA A 162 -2.01 -15.23 -13.73
CA ALA A 162 -1.19 -15.32 -14.94
C ALA A 162 -1.31 -14.03 -15.79
N ARG A 163 -2.54 -13.55 -15.99
CA ARG A 163 -2.81 -12.31 -16.72
C ARG A 163 -2.18 -11.09 -16.04
N ASP A 164 -2.29 -10.96 -14.72
CA ASP A 164 -1.69 -9.86 -13.98
C ASP A 164 -0.17 -9.86 -14.05
N ARG A 165 0.45 -11.03 -14.01
CA ARG A 165 1.91 -11.17 -14.16
C ARG A 165 2.34 -10.73 -15.55
N ALA A 166 1.61 -11.11 -16.59
CA ALA A 166 1.88 -10.67 -17.96
C ALA A 166 1.75 -9.14 -18.09
N LEU A 167 0.64 -8.57 -17.60
CA LEU A 167 0.40 -7.13 -17.61
C LEU A 167 1.47 -6.36 -16.80
N THR A 168 1.81 -6.85 -15.60
CA THR A 168 2.83 -6.23 -14.74
C THR A 168 4.19 -6.18 -15.44
N LYS A 169 4.57 -7.26 -16.14
CA LYS A 169 5.82 -7.30 -16.93
C LYS A 169 5.77 -6.28 -18.08
N GLY A 170 4.65 -6.22 -18.81
CA GLY A 170 4.44 -5.24 -19.89
C GLY A 170 4.53 -3.80 -19.39
N TYR A 171 3.81 -3.46 -18.32
CA TYR A 171 3.88 -2.14 -17.69
C TYR A 171 5.29 -1.81 -17.20
N ALA A 172 5.99 -2.77 -16.57
CA ALA A 172 7.36 -2.57 -16.13
C ALA A 172 8.32 -2.24 -17.28
N MET A 173 8.13 -2.87 -18.46
CA MET A 173 8.91 -2.57 -19.66
C MET A 173 8.63 -1.15 -20.19
N VAL A 174 7.36 -0.80 -20.41
CA VAL A 174 6.96 0.55 -20.85
C VAL A 174 7.51 1.61 -19.90
N ARG A 175 7.45 1.33 -18.60
CA ARG A 175 7.94 2.23 -17.54
C ARG A 175 9.45 2.45 -17.63
N ARG A 176 10.24 1.39 -17.83
CA ARG A 176 11.70 1.50 -18.02
C ARG A 176 12.05 2.35 -19.23
N VAL A 177 11.34 2.17 -20.34
CA VAL A 177 11.53 2.98 -21.56
C VAL A 177 11.24 4.46 -21.29
N ARG A 178 10.12 4.77 -20.64
CA ARG A 178 9.78 6.17 -20.26
C ARG A 178 10.84 6.78 -19.37
N GLN A 179 11.29 6.06 -18.34
CA GLN A 179 12.33 6.55 -17.41
C GLN A 179 13.67 6.82 -18.12
N ALA A 180 14.04 6.00 -19.10
CA ALA A 180 15.23 6.25 -19.90
C ALA A 180 15.08 7.53 -20.75
N ARG A 181 13.92 7.76 -21.35
CA ARG A 181 13.62 9.00 -22.11
C ARG A 181 13.64 10.23 -21.22
N ASP A 182 13.03 10.17 -20.03
CA ASP A 182 13.01 11.28 -19.07
C ASP A 182 14.43 11.66 -18.59
N ARG A 183 15.36 10.70 -18.56
CA ARG A 183 16.78 10.93 -18.22
C ARG A 183 17.58 11.53 -19.37
N ILE A 184 17.31 11.11 -20.61
CA ILE A 184 18.00 11.63 -21.81
C ILE A 184 17.53 13.06 -22.14
N GLY A 185 16.29 13.41 -21.78
CA GLY A 185 15.70 14.72 -22.08
C GLY A 185 15.95 15.83 -21.04
N ARG A 186 16.70 15.58 -19.96
CA ARG A 186 17.16 16.65 -19.05
C ARG A 186 18.60 16.99 -19.44
N PRO A 187 18.87 18.18 -20.00
CA PRO A 187 20.25 18.66 -20.10
C PRO A 187 20.83 18.77 -18.70
N ASP A 188 22.12 18.46 -18.55
CA ASP A 188 22.85 18.72 -17.31
C ASP A 188 22.91 20.24 -17.10
N ASP A 189 22.22 20.74 -16.06
CA ASP A 189 22.42 22.07 -15.48
C ASP A 189 23.52 22.00 -14.41
#